data_AF-A0A6J1A6S7-F1
#
_entry.id   AF-A0A6J1A6S7-F1
#
_cell.length_a   1.000
_cell.length_b   1.000
_cell.length_c   1.000
_cell.angle_alpha   90.00
_cell.angle_beta   90.00
_cell.angle_gamma   90.00
#
_symmetry.space_group_name_H-M   'P 1'
#
loop_
_entity.id
_entity.type
_entity.pdbx_description
1 polymer ?
#
loop_
_entity_poly.entity_id
_entity_poly.type
_entity_poly.pdbx_seq_one_letter_code
_entity_poly.pdbx_strand_id
1 'polypeptide(L)'
;MDQILHFRKERKAIGCPSFLWFLAPFFTQVPCLLLWVTSIRRMSLDNHPGFDSGGALWFQNLTELPHGVLGPIFPFLIASLHYINVQISFGTSSVKKADPLLAKVYKFYLDFLTLPFFGIGFLIPQGSLVYWVTNSSLSLIQQLTLKHPAVRAKLGLPDKDALARVENSGESSAAGTPSVEPPSKQHRIAVQNLSPKELLALSIKHLSREDKDLAISLLKLALDKDPEYVKAMVVMGQTLMQKGLLVEASEYLEDAISKLSLSGHLTEVEDVDHLILSSQWAGVVYMKQGKKAEGLAHLERIANLKEPEDPKSKAHYFDGLLLLSSALLDSGRKVEALKFLRLVVAYNPNYNYLLEEVEKEEDNFASGLVNSRRRDY
;
A
#
# COMPACT_ATOMS: atom_id res chain seq x y z
N MET A 1 -14.80 -20.19 -15.36
CA MET A 1 -16.26 -20.32 -15.55
C MET A 1 -17.03 -19.61 -14.43
N ASP A 2 -16.64 -19.77 -13.16
CA ASP A 2 -17.39 -19.23 -12.01
C ASP A 2 -17.49 -17.70 -11.93
N GLN A 3 -16.42 -16.97 -12.27
CA GLN A 3 -16.45 -15.49 -12.27
C GLN A 3 -17.43 -14.90 -13.30
N ILE A 4 -17.56 -15.53 -14.47
CA ILE A 4 -18.48 -15.07 -15.52
C ILE A 4 -19.93 -15.31 -15.08
N LEU A 5 -20.19 -16.42 -14.41
CA LEU A 5 -21.51 -16.77 -13.90
C LEU A 5 -21.92 -15.84 -12.75
N HIS A 6 -20.99 -15.57 -11.83
CA HIS A 6 -21.16 -14.59 -10.74
C HIS A 6 -21.44 -13.19 -11.29
N PHE A 7 -20.62 -12.70 -12.22
CA PHE A 7 -20.83 -11.40 -12.87
C PHE A 7 -22.19 -11.31 -13.57
N ARG A 8 -22.62 -12.37 -14.26
CA ARG A 8 -23.91 -12.40 -14.97
C ARG A 8 -25.11 -12.33 -14.01
N LYS A 9 -24.98 -12.92 -12.82
CA LYS A 9 -25.98 -12.87 -11.74
C LYS A 9 -26.10 -11.44 -11.18
N GLU A 10 -24.97 -10.85 -10.78
CA GLU A 10 -24.91 -9.47 -10.27
C GLU A 10 -25.43 -8.45 -11.29
N ARG A 11 -25.04 -8.59 -12.57
CA ARG A 11 -25.52 -7.73 -13.65
C ARG A 11 -27.04 -7.72 -13.77
N LYS A 12 -27.69 -8.88 -13.68
CA LYS A 12 -29.15 -9.00 -13.72
C LYS A 12 -29.80 -8.37 -12.48
N ALA A 13 -29.19 -8.54 -11.31
CA ALA A 13 -29.70 -7.98 -10.06
C ALA A 13 -29.71 -6.44 -10.05
N ILE A 14 -28.73 -5.80 -10.70
CA ILE A 14 -28.58 -4.34 -10.78
C ILE A 14 -29.34 -3.75 -11.99
N GLY A 15 -30.00 -4.57 -12.82
CA GLY A 15 -30.74 -4.10 -13.99
C GLY A 15 -29.86 -3.57 -15.12
N CYS A 16 -28.58 -3.95 -15.18
CA CYS A 16 -27.66 -3.47 -16.20
C CYS A 16 -27.96 -4.10 -17.58
N PRO A 17 -28.26 -3.30 -18.62
CA PRO A 17 -28.90 -3.78 -19.85
C PRO A 17 -28.02 -4.73 -20.67
N SER A 18 -26.70 -4.52 -20.73
CA SER A 18 -25.79 -5.34 -21.54
C SER A 18 -24.45 -5.61 -20.85
N PHE A 19 -23.76 -6.64 -21.31
CA PHE A 19 -22.39 -6.95 -20.86
C PHE A 19 -21.42 -5.82 -21.23
N LEU A 20 -21.63 -5.15 -22.36
CA LEU A 20 -20.76 -4.10 -22.88
C LEU A 20 -21.09 -2.71 -22.33
N TRP A 21 -22.03 -2.58 -21.38
CA TRP A 21 -22.44 -1.29 -20.84
C TRP A 21 -21.27 -0.49 -20.24
N PHE A 22 -20.28 -1.16 -19.66
CA PHE A 22 -19.08 -0.51 -19.14
C PHE A 22 -18.20 0.14 -20.23
N LEU A 23 -18.34 -0.28 -21.50
CA LEU A 23 -17.65 0.32 -22.64
C LEU A 23 -18.39 1.55 -23.20
N ALA A 24 -19.68 1.72 -22.88
CA ALA A 24 -20.48 2.83 -23.43
C ALA A 24 -19.88 4.22 -23.10
N PRO A 25 -19.38 4.49 -21.88
CA PRO A 25 -18.68 5.75 -21.59
C PRO A 25 -17.43 5.94 -22.46
N PHE A 26 -16.65 4.90 -22.72
CA PHE A 26 -15.46 4.99 -23.56
C PHE A 26 -15.80 5.30 -25.01
N PHE A 27 -16.77 4.58 -25.59
CA PHE A 27 -17.18 4.79 -26.99
C PHE A 27 -17.88 6.13 -27.22
N THR A 28 -18.42 6.75 -26.18
CA THR A 28 -19.00 8.09 -26.27
C THR A 28 -17.96 9.18 -26.02
N GLN A 29 -17.15 9.02 -24.98
CA GLN A 29 -16.20 10.05 -24.55
C GLN A 29 -14.98 10.18 -25.47
N VAL A 30 -14.42 9.07 -25.96
CA VAL A 30 -13.19 9.10 -26.78
C VAL A 30 -13.40 9.82 -28.11
N PRO A 31 -14.44 9.53 -28.92
CA PRO A 31 -14.67 10.26 -30.16
C PRO A 31 -14.91 11.75 -29.95
N CYS A 32 -15.68 12.12 -28.92
CA CYS A 32 -15.90 13.53 -28.57
C CYS A 32 -14.57 14.22 -28.21
N LEU A 33 -13.75 13.60 -27.35
CA LEU A 33 -12.44 14.12 -26.98
C LEU A 33 -11.55 14.33 -28.21
N LEU A 34 -11.45 13.33 -29.08
CA LEU A 34 -10.65 13.41 -30.30
C LEU A 34 -11.15 14.50 -31.24
N LEU A 35 -12.46 14.62 -31.41
CA LEU A 35 -13.07 15.69 -32.20
C LEU A 35 -12.65 17.06 -31.67
N TRP A 36 -12.82 17.33 -30.37
CA TRP A 36 -12.46 18.63 -29.79
C TRP A 36 -10.96 18.94 -29.90
N VAL A 37 -10.10 17.98 -29.54
CA VAL A 37 -8.64 18.16 -29.60
C VAL A 37 -8.18 18.40 -31.03
N THR A 38 -8.66 17.61 -31.99
CA THR A 38 -8.24 17.73 -33.40
C THR A 38 -8.77 19.00 -34.04
N SER A 39 -10.02 19.38 -33.78
CA SER A 39 -10.61 20.62 -34.30
C SER A 39 -9.84 21.85 -33.82
N ILE A 40 -9.62 21.99 -32.51
CA ILE A 40 -8.95 23.18 -31.96
C ILE A 40 -7.48 23.22 -32.39
N ARG A 41 -6.81 22.06 -32.43
CA ARG A 41 -5.44 21.97 -32.95
C ARG A 41 -5.37 22.40 -34.40
N ARG A 42 -6.27 21.92 -35.27
CA ARG A 42 -6.32 22.35 -36.68
C ARG A 42 -6.62 23.83 -36.81
N MET A 43 -7.57 24.37 -36.06
CA MET A 43 -7.84 25.82 -36.06
C MET A 43 -6.59 26.64 -35.68
N SER A 44 -5.78 26.13 -34.75
CA SER A 44 -4.53 26.78 -34.34
C SER A 44 -3.44 26.68 -35.42
N LEU A 45 -3.33 25.54 -36.12
CA LEU A 45 -2.28 25.29 -37.11
C LEU A 45 -2.61 25.85 -38.50
N ASP A 46 -3.89 25.87 -38.87
CA ASP A 46 -4.39 26.30 -40.18
C ASP A 46 -4.73 27.80 -40.20
N ASN A 47 -4.34 28.55 -39.17
CA ASN A 47 -4.57 29.99 -39.01
C ASN A 47 -6.04 30.39 -39.19
N HIS A 48 -6.92 29.71 -38.47
CA HIS A 48 -8.34 30.03 -38.50
C HIS A 48 -8.59 31.50 -38.11
N PRO A 49 -9.50 32.23 -38.79
CA PRO A 49 -9.73 33.64 -38.51
C PRO A 49 -9.99 33.91 -37.02
N GLY A 50 -9.26 34.87 -36.45
CA GLY A 50 -9.37 35.26 -35.04
C GLY A 50 -8.55 34.42 -34.06
N PHE A 51 -7.88 33.34 -34.47
CA PHE A 51 -6.97 32.61 -33.56
C PHE A 51 -5.63 33.32 -33.36
N ASP A 52 -5.24 34.18 -34.28
CA ASP A 52 -4.03 35.01 -34.18
C ASP A 52 -4.13 36.11 -33.09
N SER A 53 -5.34 36.50 -32.73
CA SER A 53 -5.61 37.67 -31.86
C SER A 53 -6.73 37.47 -30.83
N GLY A 54 -7.46 36.36 -30.88
CA GLY A 54 -8.64 36.09 -30.06
C GLY A 54 -8.35 35.48 -28.68
N GLY A 55 -7.08 35.45 -28.28
CA GLY A 55 -6.68 35.04 -26.94
C GLY A 55 -6.92 36.11 -25.88
N ALA A 56 -6.36 35.90 -24.69
CA ALA A 56 -6.52 36.82 -23.57
C ALA A 56 -5.27 36.89 -22.69
N LEU A 57 -5.15 37.93 -21.87
CA LEU A 57 -4.08 38.10 -20.88
C LEU A 57 -2.67 37.91 -21.49
N TRP A 58 -1.97 36.83 -21.13
CA TRP A 58 -0.61 36.52 -21.58
C TRP A 58 -0.55 35.66 -22.84
N PHE A 59 -1.70 35.24 -23.39
CA PHE A 59 -1.80 34.29 -24.51
C PHE A 59 -2.66 34.86 -25.66
N GLN A 60 -2.30 36.03 -26.18
CA GLN A 60 -3.12 36.73 -27.19
C GLN A 60 -3.22 35.97 -28.53
N ASN A 61 -2.12 35.36 -28.97
CA ASN A 61 -2.06 34.54 -30.16
C ASN A 61 -2.19 33.05 -29.82
N LEU A 62 -3.30 32.44 -30.24
CA LEU A 62 -3.61 31.03 -29.99
C LEU A 62 -2.89 30.06 -30.95
N THR A 63 -2.32 30.56 -32.05
CA THR A 63 -1.57 29.74 -33.02
C THR A 63 -0.14 29.46 -32.56
N GLU A 64 0.39 30.32 -31.69
CA GLU A 64 1.76 30.25 -31.21
C GLU A 64 1.95 29.18 -30.13
N LEU A 65 3.17 28.65 -30.04
CA LEU A 65 3.61 27.85 -28.91
C LEU A 65 3.83 28.75 -27.68
N PRO A 66 3.71 28.24 -26.44
CA PRO A 66 4.02 29.02 -25.25
C PRO A 66 5.48 29.47 -25.26
N HIS A 67 5.70 30.78 -25.14
CA HIS A 67 7.01 31.39 -25.23
C HIS A 67 7.11 32.60 -24.28
N GLY A 68 8.34 33.12 -24.11
CA GLY A 68 8.61 34.24 -23.22
C GLY A 68 8.50 33.87 -21.73
N VAL A 69 8.56 34.88 -20.87
CA VAL A 69 8.59 34.72 -19.40
C VAL A 69 7.30 34.10 -18.85
N LEU A 70 6.17 34.39 -19.48
CA LEU A 70 4.84 33.89 -19.08
C LEU A 70 4.44 32.58 -19.81
N GLY A 71 5.23 32.13 -20.78
CA GLY A 71 4.99 30.89 -21.52
C GLY A 71 4.78 29.66 -20.63
N PRO A 72 5.52 29.48 -19.52
CA PRO A 72 5.34 28.32 -18.64
C PRO A 72 3.98 28.24 -17.91
N ILE A 73 3.14 29.27 -17.90
CA ILE A 73 1.89 29.27 -17.13
C ILE A 73 0.97 28.11 -17.53
N PHE A 74 0.72 27.90 -18.82
CA PHE A 74 -0.13 26.80 -19.27
C PHE A 74 0.46 25.42 -18.98
N PRO A 75 1.75 25.14 -19.30
CA PRO A 75 2.43 23.92 -18.87
C PRO A 75 2.28 23.60 -17.38
N PHE A 76 2.48 24.60 -16.50
CA PHE A 76 2.30 24.42 -15.06
C PHE A 76 0.85 24.13 -14.68
N LEU A 77 -0.12 24.84 -15.27
CA LEU A 77 -1.54 24.61 -15.01
C LEU A 77 -1.98 23.21 -15.44
N ILE A 78 -1.58 22.74 -16.62
CA ILE A 78 -1.92 21.41 -17.12
C ILE A 78 -1.34 20.34 -16.21
N ALA A 79 -0.05 20.44 -15.88
CA ALA A 79 0.61 19.49 -14.99
C ALA A 79 -0.05 19.46 -13.59
N SER A 80 -0.31 20.64 -13.01
CA SER A 80 -0.95 20.76 -11.70
C SER A 80 -2.36 20.20 -11.70
N LEU A 81 -3.18 20.55 -12.70
CA LEU A 81 -4.55 20.04 -12.82
C LEU A 81 -4.58 18.54 -13.06
N HIS A 82 -3.67 17.99 -13.86
CA HIS A 82 -3.54 16.55 -14.06
C HIS A 82 -3.24 15.85 -12.73
N TYR A 83 -2.20 16.30 -12.03
CA TYR A 83 -1.81 15.73 -10.74
C TYR A 83 -2.95 15.78 -9.72
N ILE A 84 -3.62 16.91 -9.57
CA ILE A 84 -4.77 17.08 -8.66
C ILE A 84 -5.92 16.12 -9.03
N ASN A 85 -6.26 16.02 -10.32
CA ASN A 85 -7.29 15.09 -10.80
C ASN A 85 -6.94 13.63 -10.49
N VAL A 86 -5.65 13.23 -10.61
CA VAL A 86 -5.19 11.90 -10.23
C VAL A 86 -5.32 11.69 -8.71
N GLN A 87 -4.82 12.63 -7.88
CA GLN A 87 -4.92 12.50 -6.42
C GLN A 87 -6.37 12.38 -5.95
N ILE A 88 -7.29 13.18 -6.52
CA ILE A 88 -8.70 13.14 -6.17
C ILE A 88 -9.34 11.83 -6.63
N SER A 89 -9.01 11.34 -7.84
CA SER A 89 -9.56 10.09 -8.36
C SER A 89 -9.18 8.90 -7.47
N PHE A 90 -7.90 8.77 -7.11
CA PHE A 90 -7.39 7.66 -6.28
C PHE A 90 -7.59 7.84 -4.77
N GLY A 91 -7.77 9.08 -4.28
CA GLY A 91 -8.17 9.35 -2.91
C GLY A 91 -9.61 8.90 -2.60
N THR A 92 -10.40 8.59 -3.63
CA THR A 92 -11.72 8.00 -3.47
C THR A 92 -11.61 6.47 -3.43
N SER A 93 -12.24 5.85 -2.43
CA SER A 93 -12.26 4.40 -2.13
C SER A 93 -12.80 3.47 -3.25
N SER A 94 -12.95 3.95 -4.48
CA SER A 94 -13.45 3.17 -5.62
C SER A 94 -12.49 2.05 -6.04
N VAL A 95 -11.24 2.09 -5.59
CA VAL A 95 -10.22 1.08 -5.88
C VAL A 95 -10.15 0.00 -4.78
N LYS A 96 -11.21 -0.16 -3.97
CA LYS A 96 -11.29 -1.24 -2.96
C LYS A 96 -11.48 -2.64 -3.55
N LYS A 97 -11.80 -2.76 -4.85
CA LYS A 97 -12.02 -4.06 -5.54
C LYS A 97 -10.89 -4.45 -6.52
N ALA A 98 -9.91 -3.58 -6.76
CA ALA A 98 -8.74 -3.92 -7.58
C ALA A 98 -7.58 -4.35 -6.66
N ASP A 99 -6.65 -5.14 -7.19
CA ASP A 99 -5.43 -5.50 -6.49
C ASP A 99 -4.73 -4.22 -5.96
N PRO A 100 -4.53 -4.09 -4.62
CA PRO A 100 -3.92 -2.92 -4.01
C PRO A 100 -2.56 -2.55 -4.61
N LEU A 101 -1.80 -3.55 -5.09
CA LEU A 101 -0.49 -3.35 -5.69
C LEU A 101 -0.63 -2.76 -7.11
N LEU A 102 -1.52 -3.31 -7.94
CA LEU A 102 -1.81 -2.80 -9.27
C LEU A 102 -2.34 -1.37 -9.22
N ALA A 103 -3.22 -1.07 -8.26
CA ALA A 103 -3.74 0.27 -8.02
C ALA A 103 -2.64 1.28 -7.68
N LYS A 104 -1.68 0.88 -6.83
CA LYS A 104 -0.56 1.73 -6.41
C LYS A 104 0.42 1.97 -7.56
N VAL A 105 0.75 0.92 -8.32
CA VAL A 105 1.60 1.03 -9.52
C VAL A 105 0.94 1.91 -10.57
N TYR A 106 -0.35 1.73 -10.82
CA TYR A 106 -1.10 2.53 -11.80
C TYR A 106 -1.20 4.00 -11.37
N LYS A 107 -1.44 4.28 -10.08
CA LYS A 107 -1.39 5.65 -9.55
C LYS A 107 -0.01 6.27 -9.75
N PHE A 108 1.05 5.55 -9.38
CA PHE A 108 2.41 6.03 -9.53
C PHE A 108 2.75 6.36 -10.99
N TYR A 109 2.33 5.51 -11.93
CA TYR A 109 2.46 5.77 -13.36
C TYR A 109 1.74 7.06 -13.79
N LEU A 110 0.50 7.27 -13.35
CA LEU A 110 -0.26 8.49 -13.67
C LEU A 110 0.34 9.74 -13.01
N ASP A 111 0.88 9.62 -11.80
CA ASP A 111 1.60 10.71 -11.11
C ASP A 111 2.88 11.06 -11.90
N PHE A 112 3.63 10.05 -12.36
CA PHE A 112 4.81 10.24 -13.19
C PHE A 112 4.50 10.93 -14.54
N LEU A 113 3.34 10.65 -15.16
CA LEU A 113 2.90 11.31 -16.40
C LEU A 113 2.73 12.83 -16.27
N THR A 114 2.67 13.38 -15.05
CA THR A 114 2.69 14.82 -14.80
C THR A 114 3.90 15.51 -15.44
N LEU A 115 5.08 14.88 -15.38
CA LEU A 115 6.32 15.45 -15.93
C LEU A 115 6.28 15.53 -17.48
N PRO A 116 5.95 14.45 -18.20
CA PRO A 116 5.69 14.51 -19.64
C PRO A 116 4.64 15.55 -20.02
N PHE A 117 3.53 15.67 -19.28
CA PHE A 117 2.50 16.67 -19.58
C PHE A 117 3.00 18.11 -19.45
N PHE A 118 3.86 18.38 -18.46
CA PHE A 118 4.54 19.66 -18.35
C PHE A 118 5.39 19.95 -19.61
N GLY A 119 6.23 18.99 -20.03
CA GLY A 119 7.07 19.15 -21.22
C GLY A 119 6.28 19.32 -22.52
N ILE A 120 5.27 18.47 -22.73
CA ILE A 120 4.38 18.50 -23.90
C ILE A 120 3.63 19.85 -23.99
N GLY A 121 3.34 20.47 -22.85
CA GLY A 121 2.70 21.79 -22.81
C GLY A 121 3.43 22.85 -23.63
N PHE A 122 4.76 22.77 -23.76
CA PHE A 122 5.55 23.70 -24.57
C PHE A 122 5.54 23.40 -26.07
N LEU A 123 5.08 22.21 -26.48
CA LEU A 123 5.17 21.72 -27.86
C LEU A 123 3.85 21.82 -28.62
N ILE A 124 2.83 22.42 -28.01
CA ILE A 124 1.47 22.49 -28.55
C ILE A 124 1.01 23.95 -28.60
N PRO A 125 0.26 24.37 -29.63
CA PRO A 125 -0.27 25.73 -29.72
C PRO A 125 -1.13 26.13 -28.53
N GLN A 126 -1.07 27.40 -28.14
CA GLN A 126 -1.76 27.96 -26.98
C GLN A 126 -3.27 27.72 -27.02
N GLY A 127 -3.92 27.76 -28.19
CA GLY A 127 -5.34 27.45 -28.33
C GLY A 127 -5.72 26.04 -27.86
N SER A 128 -4.88 25.05 -28.13
CA SER A 128 -5.10 23.68 -27.66
C SER A 128 -4.86 23.54 -26.15
N LEU A 129 -3.95 24.34 -25.58
CA LEU A 129 -3.67 24.34 -24.14
C LEU A 129 -4.83 24.95 -23.35
N VAL A 130 -5.46 26.01 -23.88
CA VAL A 130 -6.67 26.61 -23.30
C VAL A 130 -7.78 25.57 -23.17
N TYR A 131 -8.03 24.82 -24.25
CA TYR A 131 -8.98 23.70 -24.21
C TYR A 131 -8.61 22.68 -23.13
N TRP A 132 -7.35 22.29 -23.07
CA TRP A 132 -6.90 21.25 -22.14
C TRP A 132 -7.07 21.68 -20.69
N VAL A 133 -6.65 22.89 -20.34
CA VAL A 133 -6.83 23.47 -18.99
C VAL A 133 -8.31 23.56 -18.65
N THR A 134 -9.15 24.02 -19.58
CA THR A 134 -10.60 24.15 -19.35
C THR A 134 -11.24 22.80 -19.12
N ASN A 135 -10.94 21.81 -19.96
CA ASN A 135 -11.48 20.46 -19.85
C ASN A 135 -11.03 19.76 -18.55
N SER A 136 -9.75 19.91 -18.17
CA SER A 136 -9.20 19.37 -16.92
C SER A 136 -9.81 20.04 -15.69
N SER A 137 -10.10 21.34 -15.77
CA SER A 137 -10.79 22.09 -14.70
C SER A 137 -12.25 21.67 -14.56
N LEU A 138 -12.98 21.51 -15.67
CA LEU A 138 -14.35 20.99 -15.65
C LEU A 138 -14.41 19.57 -15.08
N SER A 139 -13.46 18.71 -15.44
CA SER A 139 -13.33 17.37 -14.87
C SER A 139 -13.13 17.42 -13.36
N LEU A 140 -12.25 18.30 -12.88
CA LEU A 140 -12.02 18.51 -11.45
C LEU A 140 -13.29 18.97 -10.73
N ILE A 141 -13.97 19.99 -11.28
CA ILE A 141 -15.24 20.50 -10.72
C ILE A 141 -16.30 19.40 -10.68
N GLN A 142 -16.43 18.62 -11.75
CA GLN A 142 -17.35 17.49 -11.82
C GLN A 142 -17.02 16.45 -10.73
N GLN A 143 -15.74 16.09 -10.57
CA GLN A 143 -15.31 15.14 -9.54
C GLN A 143 -15.64 15.64 -8.13
N LEU A 144 -15.36 16.90 -7.82
CA LEU A 144 -15.64 17.50 -6.52
C LEU A 144 -17.16 17.59 -6.27
N THR A 145 -17.93 18.00 -7.27
CA THR A 145 -19.39 18.12 -7.21
C THR A 145 -20.04 16.75 -6.95
N LEU A 146 -19.58 15.70 -7.64
CA LEU A 146 -20.08 14.33 -7.46
C LEU A 146 -19.61 13.67 -6.15
N LYS A 147 -18.63 14.26 -5.45
CA LYS A 147 -18.24 13.87 -4.09
C LYS A 147 -19.11 14.53 -3.02
N HIS A 148 -19.71 15.68 -3.31
CA HIS A 148 -20.49 16.42 -2.33
C HIS A 148 -21.74 15.63 -1.87
N PRO A 149 -21.94 15.36 -0.57
CA PRO A 149 -23.03 14.50 -0.07
C PRO A 149 -24.42 14.95 -0.51
N ALA A 150 -24.71 16.26 -0.47
CA ALA A 150 -26.02 16.78 -0.88
C ALA A 150 -26.31 16.58 -2.38
N VAL A 151 -25.28 16.68 -3.23
CA VAL A 151 -25.43 16.47 -4.67
C VAL A 151 -25.66 14.99 -4.95
N ARG A 152 -24.92 14.12 -4.27
CA ARG A 152 -25.09 12.67 -4.35
C ARG A 152 -26.49 12.24 -3.94
N ALA A 153 -26.98 12.74 -2.80
CA ALA A 153 -28.32 12.47 -2.31
C ALA A 153 -29.39 12.91 -3.32
N LYS A 154 -29.25 14.13 -3.88
CA LYS A 154 -30.19 14.65 -4.88
C LYS A 154 -30.19 13.86 -6.20
N LEU A 155 -29.04 13.32 -6.60
CA LEU A 155 -28.89 12.48 -7.78
C LEU A 155 -29.20 11.00 -7.52
N GLY A 156 -29.60 10.63 -6.29
CA GLY A 156 -29.84 9.22 -5.93
C GLY A 156 -28.58 8.35 -5.97
N LEU A 157 -27.39 8.95 -5.91
CA LEU A 157 -26.13 8.21 -5.90
C LEU A 157 -25.91 7.63 -4.50
N PRO A 158 -25.50 6.34 -4.39
CA PRO A 158 -25.39 5.69 -3.10
C PRO A 158 -24.32 6.36 -2.23
N ASP A 159 -24.62 6.57 -0.96
CA ASP A 159 -23.66 7.14 -0.01
C ASP A 159 -22.49 6.17 0.16
N LYS A 160 -21.26 6.63 -0.11
CA LYS A 160 -20.05 5.80 -0.08
C LYS A 160 -19.72 5.37 1.35
N ASP A 161 -20.10 6.18 2.33
CA ASP A 161 -19.92 5.85 3.74
C ASP A 161 -21.02 4.91 4.23
N ALA A 162 -22.24 5.03 3.69
CA ALA A 162 -23.31 4.06 3.93
C ALA A 162 -23.03 2.70 3.29
N LEU A 163 -22.49 2.63 2.07
CA LEU A 163 -22.09 1.37 1.43
C LEU A 163 -20.98 0.64 2.20
N ALA A 164 -20.00 1.38 2.71
CA ALA A 164 -18.97 0.82 3.59
C ALA A 164 -19.55 0.36 4.94
N ARG A 165 -20.58 1.04 5.46
CA ARG A 165 -21.34 0.60 6.64
C ARG A 165 -22.20 -0.64 6.34
N VAL A 166 -22.79 -0.75 5.16
CA VAL A 166 -23.66 -1.88 4.76
C VAL A 166 -22.86 -3.15 4.47
N GLU A 167 -21.70 -3.04 3.82
CA GLU A 167 -20.76 -4.16 3.67
C GLU A 167 -20.24 -4.65 5.04
N ASN A 168 -20.14 -3.77 6.03
CA ASN A 168 -19.79 -4.13 7.41
C ASN A 168 -21.01 -4.52 8.29
N SER A 169 -22.24 -4.18 7.88
CA SER A 169 -23.47 -4.46 8.64
C SER A 169 -24.19 -5.73 8.18
N GLY A 170 -23.69 -6.41 7.14
CA GLY A 170 -24.16 -7.75 6.76
C GLY A 170 -23.98 -8.81 7.87
N GLU A 171 -23.19 -8.51 8.90
CA GLU A 171 -22.94 -9.39 10.06
C GLU A 171 -23.45 -8.81 11.39
N SER A 172 -24.14 -7.66 11.41
CA SER A 172 -24.70 -7.18 12.68
C SER A 172 -25.93 -6.31 12.45
N SER A 173 -27.10 -6.89 12.67
CA SER A 173 -28.37 -6.19 12.84
C SER A 173 -28.77 -6.21 14.31
N ALA A 174 -28.83 -5.04 14.97
CA ALA A 174 -29.93 -4.63 15.85
C ALA A 174 -29.65 -3.28 16.57
N ALA A 175 -30.59 -2.33 16.40
CA ALA A 175 -30.93 -1.16 17.26
C ALA A 175 -29.84 -0.09 17.53
N GLY A 176 -30.08 1.23 17.54
CA GLY A 176 -31.24 2.08 17.33
C GLY A 176 -30.84 3.54 17.63
N THR A 177 -31.13 4.45 16.68
CA THR A 177 -31.32 5.94 16.70
C THR A 177 -30.44 6.93 17.52
N PRO A 178 -30.32 8.20 17.04
CA PRO A 178 -29.12 9.03 17.20
C PRO A 178 -29.33 10.31 18.05
N SER A 179 -28.24 10.87 18.58
CA SER A 179 -28.17 12.27 19.02
C SER A 179 -26.87 12.93 18.56
N VAL A 180 -27.00 14.18 18.10
CA VAL A 180 -26.03 14.96 17.32
C VAL A 180 -25.13 15.76 18.26
N GLU A 181 -23.81 15.57 18.14
CA GLU A 181 -22.79 16.41 18.79
C GLU A 181 -21.60 16.67 17.82
N PRO A 182 -20.81 17.74 18.00
CA PRO A 182 -19.92 18.27 16.97
C PRO A 182 -18.73 17.35 16.59
N PRO A 183 -18.20 17.46 15.35
CA PRO A 183 -17.40 16.43 14.67
C PRO A 183 -16.03 16.12 15.30
N SER A 184 -15.45 17.02 16.09
CA SER A 184 -14.13 16.81 16.71
C SER A 184 -14.17 15.96 17.98
N LYS A 185 -15.29 15.98 18.73
CA LYS A 185 -15.49 15.09 19.88
C LYS A 185 -16.03 13.74 19.44
N GLN A 186 -16.90 13.70 18.43
CA GLN A 186 -17.44 12.46 17.88
C GLN A 186 -16.36 11.51 17.37
N HIS A 187 -15.32 11.99 16.68
CA HIS A 187 -14.24 11.11 16.22
C HIS A 187 -13.47 10.47 17.38
N ARG A 188 -13.23 11.22 18.47
CA ARG A 188 -12.51 10.75 19.65
C ARG A 188 -13.35 9.78 20.48
N ILE A 189 -14.65 10.06 20.64
CA ILE A 189 -15.62 9.19 21.32
C ILE A 189 -15.88 7.92 20.51
N ALA A 190 -16.00 8.03 19.18
CA ALA A 190 -16.18 6.89 18.29
C ALA A 190 -15.00 5.91 18.37
N VAL A 191 -13.75 6.41 18.37
CA VAL A 191 -12.55 5.58 18.52
C VAL A 191 -12.48 4.93 19.91
N GLN A 192 -12.87 5.63 20.98
CA GLN A 192 -12.93 5.04 22.32
C GLN A 192 -13.97 3.93 22.46
N ASN A 193 -15.03 3.94 21.65
CA ASN A 193 -16.07 2.92 21.66
C ASN A 193 -15.73 1.67 20.82
N LEU A 194 -14.65 1.72 20.03
CA LEU A 194 -14.21 0.57 19.24
C LEU A 194 -13.65 -0.55 20.13
N SER A 195 -13.88 -1.79 19.72
CA SER A 195 -13.26 -2.98 20.31
C SER A 195 -11.75 -3.03 20.02
N PRO A 196 -10.96 -3.78 20.82
CA PRO A 196 -9.52 -3.97 20.57
C PRO A 196 -9.21 -4.46 19.15
N LYS A 197 -10.05 -5.36 18.61
CA LYS A 197 -9.94 -5.89 17.24
C LYS A 197 -10.16 -4.82 16.18
N GLU A 198 -11.17 -3.96 16.36
CA GLU A 198 -11.45 -2.84 15.44
C GLU A 198 -10.36 -1.76 15.51
N LEU A 199 -9.84 -1.49 16.71
CA LEU A 199 -8.72 -0.57 16.91
C LEU A 199 -7.46 -1.06 16.22
N LEU A 200 -7.17 -2.36 16.30
CA LEU A 200 -6.08 -2.99 15.55
C LEU A 200 -6.30 -2.90 14.04
N ALA A 201 -7.50 -3.21 13.54
CA ALA A 201 -7.80 -3.10 12.12
C ALA A 201 -7.65 -1.65 11.60
N LEU A 202 -8.06 -0.67 12.42
CA LEU A 202 -7.89 0.75 12.13
C LEU A 202 -6.41 1.15 12.15
N SER A 203 -5.64 0.66 13.13
CA SER A 203 -4.21 0.97 13.22
C SER A 203 -3.45 0.44 12.00
N ILE A 204 -3.71 -0.81 11.57
CA ILE A 204 -3.11 -1.40 10.36
C ILE A 204 -3.47 -0.58 9.11
N LYS A 205 -4.71 -0.09 9.02
CA LYS A 205 -5.14 0.81 7.95
C LYS A 205 -4.36 2.13 7.95
N HIS A 206 -4.03 2.69 9.11
CA HIS A 206 -3.18 3.89 9.20
C HIS A 206 -1.70 3.59 8.92
N LEU A 207 -1.17 2.43 9.32
CA LEU A 207 0.19 1.99 8.96
C LEU A 207 0.38 1.91 7.44
N SER A 208 -0.62 1.42 6.70
CA SER A 208 -0.58 1.39 5.22
C SER A 208 -0.56 2.79 4.56
N ARG A 209 -0.86 3.84 5.32
CA ARG A 209 -0.85 5.25 4.89
C ARG A 209 0.38 6.00 5.40
N GLU A 210 1.35 5.30 5.98
CA GLU A 210 2.56 5.82 6.64
C GLU A 210 2.29 6.73 7.85
N ASP A 211 1.06 6.76 8.36
CA ASP A 211 0.69 7.51 9.56
C ASP A 211 0.96 6.67 10.81
N LYS A 212 2.26 6.53 11.13
CA LYS A 212 2.76 5.68 12.23
C LYS A 212 2.36 6.20 13.61
N ASP A 213 2.26 7.52 13.80
CA ASP A 213 1.93 8.13 15.09
C ASP A 213 0.48 7.86 15.50
N LEU A 214 -0.44 7.98 14.55
CA LEU A 214 -1.84 7.64 14.78
C LEU A 214 -2.01 6.13 15.00
N ALA A 215 -1.30 5.30 14.24
CA ALA A 215 -1.33 3.86 14.43
C ALA A 215 -0.86 3.44 15.83
N ILE A 216 0.23 4.01 16.34
CA ILE A 216 0.70 3.77 17.72
C ILE A 216 -0.37 4.19 18.73
N SER A 217 -1.00 5.34 18.55
CA SER A 217 -2.05 5.82 19.46
C SER A 217 -3.25 4.86 19.51
N LEU A 218 -3.64 4.30 18.36
CA LEU A 218 -4.71 3.31 18.26
C LEU A 218 -4.32 1.96 18.86
N LEU A 219 -3.08 1.51 18.67
CA LEU A 219 -2.56 0.28 19.28
C LEU A 219 -2.45 0.40 20.80
N LYS A 220 -2.03 1.55 21.32
CA LYS A 220 -2.04 1.82 22.77
C LYS A 220 -3.46 1.69 23.33
N LEU A 221 -4.43 2.32 22.68
CA LEU A 221 -5.83 2.22 23.10
C LEU A 221 -6.37 0.78 23.01
N ALA A 222 -5.94 -0.02 22.04
CA ALA A 222 -6.30 -1.43 21.95
C ALA A 222 -5.75 -2.24 23.13
N LEU A 223 -4.49 -2.01 23.50
CA LEU A 223 -3.81 -2.67 24.60
C LEU A 223 -4.28 -2.18 25.98
N ASP A 224 -4.70 -0.92 26.10
CA ASP A 224 -5.33 -0.39 27.32
C ASP A 224 -6.67 -1.10 27.60
N LYS A 225 -7.39 -1.51 26.54
CA LYS A 225 -8.66 -2.24 26.63
C LYS A 225 -8.47 -3.73 26.82
N ASP A 226 -7.47 -4.30 26.17
CA ASP A 226 -7.13 -5.72 26.25
C ASP A 226 -5.61 -5.89 26.35
N PRO A 227 -5.06 -5.90 27.59
CA PRO A 227 -3.64 -6.09 27.83
C PRO A 227 -3.12 -7.48 27.45
N GLU A 228 -3.99 -8.45 27.12
CA GLU A 228 -3.59 -9.79 26.68
C GLU A 228 -3.58 -9.90 25.15
N TYR A 229 -3.85 -8.80 24.41
CA TYR A 229 -4.01 -8.86 22.97
C TYR A 229 -2.67 -8.97 22.23
N VAL A 230 -2.15 -10.20 22.15
CA VAL A 230 -0.86 -10.55 21.54
C VAL A 230 -0.67 -9.94 20.15
N LYS A 231 -1.68 -10.04 19.29
CA LYS A 231 -1.59 -9.50 17.92
C LYS A 231 -1.32 -7.99 17.90
N ALA A 232 -1.92 -7.23 18.82
CA ALA A 232 -1.67 -5.80 18.94
C ALA A 232 -0.27 -5.51 19.47
N MET A 233 0.26 -6.33 20.39
CA MET A 233 1.64 -6.23 20.86
C MET A 233 2.66 -6.46 19.72
N VAL A 234 2.46 -7.49 18.90
CA VAL A 234 3.34 -7.78 17.76
C VAL A 234 3.36 -6.61 16.77
N VAL A 235 2.19 -6.08 16.41
CA VAL A 235 2.08 -4.93 15.49
C VAL A 235 2.69 -3.66 16.13
N MET A 236 2.52 -3.47 17.44
CA MET A 236 3.16 -2.37 18.18
C MET A 236 4.69 -2.47 18.11
N GLY A 237 5.25 -3.64 18.44
CA GLY A 237 6.69 -3.89 18.40
C GLY A 237 7.30 -3.65 17.02
N GLN A 238 6.65 -4.16 15.96
CA GLN A 238 7.04 -3.88 14.57
C GLN A 238 7.02 -2.37 14.24
N THR A 239 5.95 -1.68 14.65
CA THR A 239 5.77 -0.25 14.35
C THR A 239 6.82 0.60 15.06
N LEU A 240 7.11 0.31 16.33
CA LEU A 240 8.13 1.00 17.12
C LEU A 240 9.54 0.74 16.58
N MET A 241 9.83 -0.50 16.16
CA MET A 241 11.08 -0.82 15.48
C MET A 241 11.26 0.03 14.20
N GLN A 242 10.20 0.19 13.39
CA GLN A 242 10.24 1.03 12.19
C GLN A 242 10.40 2.53 12.47
N LYS A 243 10.15 2.97 13.71
CA LYS A 243 10.44 4.35 14.17
C LYS A 243 11.85 4.48 14.79
N GLY A 244 12.58 3.38 14.94
CA GLY A 244 13.88 3.36 15.62
C GLY A 244 13.79 3.30 17.15
N LEU A 245 12.60 3.13 17.72
CA LEU A 245 12.39 2.98 19.17
C LEU A 245 12.61 1.52 19.58
N LEU A 246 13.87 1.08 19.51
CA LEU A 246 14.22 -0.34 19.62
C LEU A 246 13.95 -0.93 21.01
N VAL A 247 14.14 -0.16 22.08
CA VAL A 247 13.94 -0.65 23.47
C VAL A 247 12.47 -0.92 23.75
N GLU A 248 11.60 0.07 23.48
CA GLU A 248 10.15 -0.08 23.61
C GLU A 248 9.64 -1.21 22.69
N ALA A 249 10.20 -1.33 21.47
CA ALA A 249 9.85 -2.42 20.56
C ALA A 249 10.15 -3.80 21.16
N SER A 250 11.33 -3.97 21.79
CA SER A 250 11.66 -5.25 22.43
C SER A 250 10.74 -5.57 23.60
N GLU A 251 10.34 -4.58 24.41
CA GLU A 251 9.43 -4.79 25.55
C GLU A 251 8.09 -5.39 25.10
N TYR A 252 7.44 -4.79 24.11
CA TYR A 252 6.17 -5.33 23.59
C TYR A 252 6.30 -6.72 22.96
N LEU A 253 7.43 -7.03 22.32
CA LEU A 253 7.67 -8.33 21.71
C LEU A 253 7.95 -9.41 22.75
N GLU A 254 8.69 -9.08 23.82
CA GLU A 254 8.91 -9.98 24.96
C GLU A 254 7.65 -10.25 25.74
N ASP A 255 6.80 -9.23 25.92
CA ASP A 255 5.48 -9.39 26.53
C ASP A 255 4.63 -10.35 25.70
N ALA A 256 4.58 -10.16 24.37
CA ALA A 256 3.86 -11.06 23.46
C ALA A 256 4.34 -12.52 23.57
N ILE A 257 5.66 -12.74 23.57
CA ILE A 257 6.26 -14.09 23.72
C ILE A 257 5.91 -14.68 25.09
N SER A 258 5.96 -13.88 26.15
CA SER A 258 5.66 -14.31 27.51
C SER A 258 4.20 -14.74 27.63
N LYS A 259 3.26 -13.98 27.05
CA LYS A 259 1.82 -14.34 27.03
C LYS A 259 1.56 -15.66 26.31
N LEU A 260 2.17 -15.84 25.13
CA LEU A 260 2.06 -17.08 24.35
C LEU A 260 2.72 -18.28 25.03
N SER A 261 3.75 -18.05 25.85
CA SER A 261 4.43 -19.11 26.60
C SER A 261 3.64 -19.54 27.85
N LEU A 262 2.86 -18.62 28.44
CA LEU A 262 2.04 -18.88 29.63
C LEU A 262 0.70 -19.55 29.32
N SER A 263 0.17 -19.43 28.10
CA SER A 263 -1.13 -20.02 27.72
C SER A 263 -1.13 -21.55 27.68
N GLY A 264 0.04 -22.20 27.79
CA GLY A 264 0.19 -23.63 28.07
C GLY A 264 -0.23 -24.60 26.94
N HIS A 265 -0.96 -24.15 25.93
CA HIS A 265 -1.37 -24.93 24.76
C HIS A 265 -1.16 -24.12 23.47
N LEU A 266 0.01 -24.25 22.84
CA LEU A 266 0.27 -23.80 21.46
C LEU A 266 -0.46 -24.71 20.45
N THR A 267 -1.78 -24.89 20.61
CA THR A 267 -2.62 -25.73 19.75
C THR A 267 -3.35 -24.94 18.70
N GLU A 268 -3.59 -23.64 18.95
CA GLU A 268 -4.21 -22.77 17.95
C GLU A 268 -3.18 -22.34 16.92
N VAL A 269 -3.53 -22.50 15.64
CA VAL A 269 -2.69 -22.08 14.50
C VAL A 269 -2.30 -20.61 14.63
N GLU A 270 -3.22 -19.76 15.10
CA GLU A 270 -2.94 -18.34 15.34
C GLU A 270 -1.86 -18.13 16.41
N ASP A 271 -1.88 -18.86 17.52
CA ASP A 271 -0.88 -18.70 18.59
C ASP A 271 0.53 -19.09 18.14
N VAL A 272 0.64 -20.17 17.35
CA VAL A 272 1.90 -20.58 16.74
C VAL A 272 2.42 -19.51 15.77
N ASP A 273 1.55 -18.97 14.92
CA ASP A 273 1.90 -17.88 13.98
C ASP A 273 2.38 -16.63 14.73
N HIS A 274 1.67 -16.23 15.78
CA HIS A 274 2.06 -15.09 16.60
C HIS A 274 3.38 -15.34 17.35
N LEU A 275 3.66 -16.57 17.80
CA LEU A 275 4.93 -16.90 18.46
C LEU A 275 6.11 -16.81 17.48
N ILE A 276 5.94 -17.32 16.26
CA ILE A 276 6.93 -17.21 15.19
C ILE A 276 7.21 -15.74 14.90
N LEU A 277 6.17 -14.95 14.62
CA LEU A 277 6.32 -13.53 14.32
C LEU A 277 6.94 -12.75 15.48
N SER A 278 6.49 -12.96 16.71
CA SER A 278 7.04 -12.26 17.89
C SER A 278 8.52 -12.57 18.06
N SER A 279 8.91 -13.84 17.92
CA SER A 279 10.30 -14.29 18.02
C SER A 279 11.16 -13.75 16.86
N GLN A 280 10.62 -13.71 15.65
CA GLN A 280 11.30 -13.17 14.48
C GLN A 280 11.63 -11.69 14.68
N TRP A 281 10.63 -10.89 15.05
CA TRP A 281 10.83 -9.45 15.25
C TRP A 281 11.67 -9.15 16.49
N ALA A 282 11.54 -9.93 17.57
CA ALA A 282 12.41 -9.80 18.73
C ALA A 282 13.87 -10.03 18.32
N GLY A 283 14.14 -11.12 17.59
CA GLY A 283 15.46 -11.44 17.05
C GLY A 283 16.06 -10.27 16.26
N VAL A 284 15.30 -9.71 15.32
CA VAL A 284 15.72 -8.55 14.51
C VAL A 284 15.96 -7.31 15.37
N VAL A 285 15.10 -7.02 16.35
CA VAL A 285 15.22 -5.86 17.23
C VAL A 285 16.47 -5.97 18.11
N TYR A 286 16.72 -7.12 18.74
CA TYR A 286 17.91 -7.34 19.57
C TYR A 286 19.21 -7.28 18.75
N MET A 287 19.20 -7.83 17.53
CA MET A 287 20.32 -7.68 16.59
C MET A 287 20.62 -6.21 16.28
N LYS A 288 19.60 -5.40 16.04
CA LYS A 288 19.74 -3.95 15.82
C LYS A 288 20.22 -3.18 17.05
N GLN A 289 19.95 -3.69 18.25
CA GLN A 289 20.49 -3.14 19.50
C GLN A 289 21.96 -3.55 19.75
N GLY A 290 22.55 -4.41 18.91
CA GLY A 290 23.88 -4.99 19.12
C GLY A 290 23.91 -6.16 20.11
N LYS A 291 22.75 -6.57 20.64
CA LYS A 291 22.56 -7.70 21.55
C LYS A 291 22.43 -9.00 20.75
N LYS A 292 23.56 -9.41 20.14
CA LYS A 292 23.59 -10.52 19.17
C LYS A 292 23.19 -11.87 19.78
N ALA A 293 23.58 -12.14 21.02
CA ALA A 293 23.32 -13.42 21.67
C ALA A 293 21.81 -13.60 21.94
N GLU A 294 21.17 -12.56 22.46
CA GLU A 294 19.73 -12.50 22.72
C GLU A 294 18.97 -12.61 21.39
N GLY A 295 19.40 -11.84 20.37
CA GLY A 295 18.80 -11.90 19.04
C GLY A 295 18.83 -13.31 18.43
N LEU A 296 19.96 -14.01 18.57
CA LEU A 296 20.09 -15.41 18.13
C LEU A 296 19.15 -16.32 18.91
N ALA A 297 19.07 -16.18 20.24
CA ALA A 297 18.20 -17.01 21.05
C ALA A 297 16.71 -16.92 20.63
N HIS A 298 16.24 -15.72 20.26
CA HIS A 298 14.88 -15.56 19.71
C HIS A 298 14.70 -16.25 18.37
N LEU A 299 15.68 -16.17 17.47
CA LEU A 299 15.60 -16.82 16.16
C LEU A 299 15.72 -18.35 16.27
N GLU A 300 16.58 -18.85 17.16
CA GLU A 300 16.72 -20.28 17.48
C GLU A 300 15.44 -20.86 18.09
N ARG A 301 14.64 -20.06 18.81
CA ARG A 301 13.30 -20.49 19.27
C ARG A 301 12.44 -20.95 18.10
N ILE A 302 12.46 -20.24 16.97
CA ILE A 302 11.68 -20.59 15.77
C ILE A 302 12.13 -21.96 15.24
N ALA A 303 13.44 -22.19 15.14
CA ALA A 303 13.99 -23.46 14.67
C ALA A 303 13.67 -24.67 15.58
N ASN A 304 13.34 -24.42 16.85
CA ASN A 304 12.92 -25.45 17.80
C ASN A 304 11.40 -25.73 17.76
N LEU A 305 10.63 -24.94 17.02
CA LEU A 305 9.20 -25.23 16.81
C LEU A 305 9.03 -26.36 15.80
N LYS A 306 7.94 -27.12 15.95
CA LYS A 306 7.52 -28.04 14.90
C LYS A 306 7.10 -27.23 13.68
N GLU A 307 7.55 -27.64 12.49
CA GLU A 307 7.14 -27.05 11.22
C GLU A 307 5.61 -26.94 11.14
N PRO A 308 5.04 -25.73 10.94
CA PRO A 308 3.59 -25.56 10.84
C PRO A 308 3.01 -26.18 9.57
N GLU A 309 1.82 -26.76 9.69
CA GLU A 309 1.06 -27.29 8.54
C GLU A 309 0.29 -26.20 7.79
N ASP A 310 -0.16 -25.16 8.51
CA ASP A 310 -0.88 -24.03 7.92
C ASP A 310 0.03 -23.24 6.95
N PRO A 311 -0.40 -23.00 5.70
CA PRO A 311 0.45 -22.36 4.69
C PRO A 311 1.01 -20.99 5.10
N LYS A 312 0.23 -20.18 5.83
CA LYS A 312 0.66 -18.83 6.25
C LYS A 312 1.72 -18.93 7.35
N SER A 313 1.45 -19.72 8.38
CA SER A 313 2.37 -19.95 9.49
C SER A 313 3.67 -20.62 9.01
N LYS A 314 3.56 -21.52 8.03
CA LYS A 314 4.69 -22.20 7.38
C LYS A 314 5.58 -21.22 6.62
N ALA A 315 5.00 -20.26 5.90
CA ALA A 315 5.77 -19.22 5.24
C ALA A 315 6.58 -18.38 6.24
N HIS A 316 5.94 -17.90 7.32
CA HIS A 316 6.63 -17.16 8.38
C HIS A 316 7.71 -17.99 9.08
N TYR A 317 7.48 -19.29 9.28
CA TYR A 317 8.48 -20.21 9.85
C TYR A 317 9.75 -20.23 8.99
N PHE A 318 9.63 -20.40 7.67
CA PHE A 318 10.79 -20.40 6.77
C PHE A 318 11.45 -19.01 6.63
N ASP A 319 10.68 -17.93 6.68
CA ASP A 319 11.24 -16.56 6.75
C ASP A 319 12.06 -16.37 8.04
N GLY A 320 11.61 -16.92 9.16
CA GLY A 320 12.35 -16.96 10.43
C GLY A 320 13.65 -17.77 10.33
N LEU A 321 13.62 -18.94 9.68
CA LEU A 321 14.81 -19.76 9.44
C LEU A 321 15.84 -19.07 8.51
N LEU A 322 15.37 -18.30 7.53
CA LEU A 322 16.24 -17.50 6.67
C LEU A 322 16.97 -16.42 7.49
N LEU A 323 16.25 -15.73 8.37
CA LEU A 323 16.84 -14.75 9.29
C LEU A 323 17.82 -15.40 10.28
N LEU A 324 17.50 -16.59 10.80
CA LEU A 324 18.41 -17.35 11.65
C LEU A 324 19.70 -17.71 10.90
N SER A 325 19.58 -18.22 9.67
CA SER A 325 20.73 -18.53 8.82
C SER A 325 21.64 -17.31 8.63
N SER A 326 21.06 -16.16 8.29
CA SER A 326 21.82 -14.90 8.16
C SER A 326 22.53 -14.52 9.47
N ALA A 327 21.83 -14.58 10.59
CA ALA A 327 22.39 -14.26 11.90
C ALA A 327 23.53 -15.20 12.34
N LEU A 328 23.44 -16.48 11.97
CA LEU A 328 24.48 -17.48 12.20
C LEU A 328 25.72 -17.23 11.35
N LEU A 329 25.55 -16.82 10.09
CA LEU A 329 26.67 -16.41 9.22
C LEU A 329 27.41 -15.20 9.81
N ASP A 330 26.67 -14.18 10.25
CA ASP A 330 27.23 -12.99 10.90
C ASP A 330 27.97 -13.30 12.22
N SER A 331 27.69 -14.46 12.80
CA SER A 331 28.31 -14.96 14.04
C SER A 331 29.40 -16.01 13.78
N GLY A 332 29.74 -16.28 12.52
CA GLY A 332 30.74 -17.28 12.13
C GLY A 332 30.31 -18.74 12.27
N ARG A 333 29.04 -19.00 12.61
CA ARG A 333 28.46 -20.35 12.77
C ARG A 333 27.97 -20.91 11.42
N LYS A 334 28.88 -20.92 10.43
CA LYS A 334 28.58 -21.21 9.02
C LYS A 334 27.95 -22.58 8.76
N VAL A 335 28.42 -23.62 9.46
CA VAL A 335 27.88 -25.00 9.31
C VAL A 335 26.41 -25.07 9.71
N GLU A 336 26.05 -24.41 10.81
CA GLU A 336 24.67 -24.36 11.29
C GLU A 336 23.79 -23.50 10.38
N ALA A 337 24.33 -22.38 9.88
CA ALA A 337 23.64 -21.54 8.90
C ALA A 337 23.26 -22.32 7.64
N LEU A 338 24.22 -23.07 7.07
CA LEU A 338 24.00 -23.91 5.88
C LEU A 338 22.91 -24.96 6.09
N LYS A 339 22.80 -25.55 7.30
CA LYS A 339 21.74 -26.49 7.64
C LYS A 339 20.35 -25.85 7.47
N PHE A 340 20.15 -24.65 8.03
CA PHE A 340 18.87 -23.96 7.93
C PHE A 340 18.63 -23.40 6.52
N LEU A 341 19.67 -22.90 5.86
CA LEU A 341 19.56 -22.38 4.49
C LEU A 341 19.12 -23.46 3.49
N ARG A 342 19.61 -24.69 3.63
CA ARG A 342 19.15 -25.83 2.81
C ARG A 342 17.67 -26.15 3.02
N LEU A 343 17.15 -26.04 4.24
CA LEU A 343 15.72 -26.19 4.52
C LEU A 343 14.90 -25.08 3.84
N VAL A 344 15.38 -23.83 3.91
CA VAL A 344 14.74 -22.67 3.25
C VAL A 344 14.73 -22.84 1.74
N VAL A 345 15.83 -23.30 1.12
CA VAL A 345 15.90 -23.56 -0.32
C VAL A 345 14.98 -24.71 -0.75
N ALA A 346 14.88 -25.76 0.07
CA ALA A 346 13.96 -26.86 -0.19
C ALA A 346 12.49 -26.41 -0.18
N TYR A 347 12.13 -25.45 0.69
CA TYR A 347 10.80 -24.85 0.71
C TYR A 347 10.59 -23.84 -0.44
N ASN A 348 11.58 -22.98 -0.69
CA ASN A 348 11.54 -21.94 -1.71
C ASN A 348 12.88 -21.87 -2.48
N PRO A 349 12.96 -22.51 -3.67
CA PRO A 349 14.19 -22.57 -4.47
C PRO A 349 14.75 -21.22 -4.91
N ASN A 350 13.98 -20.12 -4.81
CA ASN A 350 14.46 -18.78 -5.14
C ASN A 350 15.64 -18.33 -4.27
N TYR A 351 15.87 -18.96 -3.11
CA TYR A 351 17.00 -18.67 -2.23
C TYR A 351 18.27 -19.48 -2.57
N ASN A 352 18.28 -20.30 -3.64
CA ASN A 352 19.43 -21.16 -3.98
C ASN A 352 20.73 -20.37 -4.22
N TYR A 353 20.64 -19.14 -4.73
CA TYR A 353 21.81 -18.30 -4.96
C TYR A 353 22.57 -17.99 -3.66
N LEU A 354 21.85 -17.82 -2.53
CA LEU A 354 22.47 -17.61 -1.21
C LEU A 354 23.24 -18.85 -0.75
N LEU A 355 22.70 -20.04 -1.04
CA LEU A 355 23.35 -21.30 -0.68
C LEU A 355 24.66 -21.47 -1.45
N GLU A 356 24.64 -21.23 -2.76
CA GLU A 356 25.84 -21.32 -3.59
C GLU A 356 26.92 -20.30 -3.20
N GLU A 357 26.53 -19.08 -2.82
CA GLU A 357 27.46 -18.04 -2.39
C GLU A 357 28.21 -18.45 -1.12
N VAL A 358 27.48 -18.96 -0.13
CA VAL A 358 28.03 -19.41 1.15
C VAL A 358 28.92 -20.65 0.95
N GLU A 359 28.53 -21.61 0.10
CA GLU A 359 29.33 -22.81 -0.18
C GLU A 359 30.63 -22.47 -0.96
N LYS A 360 30.59 -21.55 -1.94
CA LYS A 360 31.80 -21.13 -2.68
C LYS A 360 32.85 -20.47 -1.78
N GLU A 361 32.43 -19.72 -0.77
CA GLU A 361 33.35 -19.17 0.22
C GLU A 361 34.04 -20.26 1.07
N GLU A 362 33.41 -21.41 1.29
CA GLU A 362 34.00 -22.55 2.01
C GLU A 362 35.11 -23.22 1.19
N ASP A 363 34.85 -23.45 -0.10
CA ASP A 363 35.83 -24.06 -1.02
C ASP A 363 37.07 -23.17 -1.19
N ASN A 364 36.90 -21.84 -1.24
CA ASN A 364 38.00 -20.89 -1.31
C ASN A 364 38.83 -20.84 -0.03
N PHE A 365 38.19 -20.95 1.15
CA PHE A 365 38.90 -21.00 2.43
C PHE A 365 39.64 -22.32 2.65
N ALA A 366 38.99 -23.45 2.34
CA ALA A 366 39.58 -24.78 2.44
C ALA A 366 40.77 -24.96 1.47
N SER A 367 40.63 -24.50 0.23
CA SER A 367 41.73 -24.52 -0.75
C SER A 367 42.91 -23.62 -0.34
N GLY A 368 42.65 -22.47 0.30
CA GLY A 368 43.68 -21.61 0.89
C GLY A 368 44.51 -22.29 1.99
N LEU A 369 43.85 -23.02 2.90
CA LEU A 369 44.52 -23.78 3.97
C LEU A 369 45.34 -24.97 3.46
N VAL A 370 44.83 -25.68 2.44
CA VAL A 370 45.55 -26.78 1.78
C VAL A 370 46.80 -26.27 1.06
N ASN A 371 46.71 -25.10 0.42
CA ASN A 371 47.86 -24.46 -0.23
C ASN A 371 48.89 -23.90 0.76
N SER A 372 48.47 -23.45 1.95
CA SER A 372 49.40 -23.03 3.01
C SER A 372 50.20 -24.21 3.56
N ARG A 373 49.55 -25.36 3.83
CA ARG A 373 50.23 -26.57 4.33
C ARG A 373 51.20 -27.20 3.34
N ARG A 374 51.05 -26.95 2.04
CA ARG A 374 51.96 -27.44 0.98
C ARG A 374 53.20 -26.57 0.79
N ARG A 375 53.27 -25.36 1.37
CA ARG A 375 54.47 -24.50 1.30
C ARG A 375 55.48 -24.73 2.42
N ASP A 376 55.11 -25.47 3.45
CA ASP A 376 55.95 -25.74 4.63
C ASP A 376 56.63 -27.13 4.60
N TYR A 377 56.72 -27.77 3.43
CA TYR A 377 57.46 -29.04 3.22
C TYR A 377 58.62 -28.88 2.25
#